data_AF-A0AAD9BGV6-F1
#
_entry.id   AF-A0AAD9BGV6-F1
#
_cell.length_a   1.000
_cell.length_b   1.000
_cell.length_c   1.000
_cell.angle_alpha   90.00
_cell.angle_beta   90.00
_cell.angle_gamma   90.00
#
_symmetry.space_group_name_H-M   'P 1'
#
loop_
_entity.id
_entity.type
_entity.pdbx_description
1 polymer ?
#
loop_
_entity_poly.entity_id
_entity_poly.type
_entity_poly.pdbx_seq_one_letter_code
_entity_poly.pdbx_strand_id
1 'polypeptide(L)'
;MILILTLVSVLGVCVCDPAPPGWAEPLDCVRASELCNQKPQCSSQFRIMRQCLSGGGRERSTMLASRECRGALEVLRDSTLYDCRCKRGMKKELQCLQNYWSIHMGLTEGKLTC
;
A
#
# COMPACT_ATOMS: atom_id res chain seq x y z
N MET A 1 13.51 -24.14 -38.00
CA MET A 1 12.40 -24.02 -37.01
C MET A 1 12.82 -24.40 -35.59
N ILE A 2 13.69 -25.40 -35.39
CA ILE A 2 14.18 -25.79 -34.05
C ILE A 2 15.13 -24.72 -33.44
N LEU A 3 15.93 -24.04 -34.27
CA LEU A 3 16.91 -23.04 -33.80
C LEU A 3 16.28 -21.73 -33.27
N ILE A 4 15.02 -21.44 -33.60
CA ILE A 4 14.31 -20.24 -33.12
C ILE A 4 13.71 -20.50 -31.73
N LEU A 5 13.25 -21.73 -31.48
CA LEU A 5 12.65 -22.14 -30.19
C LEU A 5 13.66 -22.16 -29.05
N THR A 6 14.93 -22.50 -29.31
CA THR A 6 15.98 -22.49 -28.29
C THR A 6 16.47 -21.09 -27.93
N LEU A 7 16.36 -20.10 -28.84
CA LEU A 7 16.71 -18.70 -28.59
C LEU A 7 15.72 -17.99 -27.65
N VAL A 8 14.45 -18.39 -27.66
CA VAL A 8 13.41 -17.80 -26.81
C VAL A 8 13.51 -18.27 -25.34
N SER A 9 14.18 -19.40 -25.08
CA SER A 9 14.33 -19.93 -23.72
C SER A 9 15.42 -19.24 -22.87
N VAL A 10 16.29 -18.41 -23.47
CA VAL A 10 17.50 -17.88 -22.79
C VAL A 10 17.34 -16.41 -22.36
N LEU A 11 16.20 -15.76 -22.59
CA LEU A 11 15.92 -14.43 -22.03
C LEU A 11 14.68 -14.52 -21.14
N GLY A 12 14.87 -14.32 -19.83
CA GLY A 12 13.83 -14.39 -18.80
C GLY A 12 12.69 -13.40 -19.02
N VAL A 13 11.73 -13.77 -19.85
CA VAL A 13 10.43 -13.11 -19.93
C VAL A 13 9.55 -13.75 -18.87
N CYS A 14 9.35 -13.06 -17.75
CA CYS A 14 8.22 -13.35 -16.88
C CYS A 14 6.96 -13.13 -17.73
N VAL A 15 6.34 -14.21 -18.21
CA VAL A 15 5.02 -14.12 -18.84
C VAL A 15 4.05 -13.75 -17.73
N CYS A 16 3.77 -12.45 -17.57
CA CYS A 16 2.64 -12.00 -16.79
C CYS A 16 1.39 -12.44 -17.55
N ASP A 17 0.82 -13.57 -17.13
CA ASP A 17 -0.46 -14.05 -17.61
C ASP A 17 -1.49 -12.90 -17.51
N PRO A 18 -2.17 -12.51 -18.61
CA PRO A 18 -3.22 -11.52 -18.55
C PRO A 18 -4.39 -12.15 -17.81
N ALA A 19 -4.46 -11.87 -16.51
CA ALA A 19 -5.43 -12.52 -15.65
C ALA A 19 -6.88 -12.22 -16.12
N PRO A 20 -7.81 -13.17 -15.91
CA PRO A 20 -9.10 -13.26 -16.61
C PRO A 20 -10.03 -12.04 -16.38
N PRO A 21 -10.97 -11.73 -17.28
CA PRO A 21 -11.84 -10.56 -17.14
C PRO A 21 -12.86 -10.79 -16.02
N GLY A 22 -12.53 -10.39 -14.79
CA GLY A 22 -13.40 -10.57 -13.63
C GLY A 22 -12.76 -10.28 -12.26
N TRP A 23 -11.43 -10.27 -12.16
CA TRP A 23 -10.75 -9.62 -11.04
C TRP A 23 -10.59 -8.15 -11.44
N ALA A 24 -11.38 -7.26 -10.84
CA ALA A 24 -11.03 -5.84 -10.90
C ALA A 24 -9.60 -5.73 -10.35
N GLU A 25 -8.69 -5.15 -11.13
CA GLU A 25 -7.34 -4.90 -10.63
C GLU A 25 -7.44 -4.19 -9.28
N PRO A 26 -6.75 -4.69 -8.23
CA PRO A 26 -6.80 -4.05 -6.92
C PRO A 26 -6.49 -2.57 -7.03
N LEU A 27 -7.33 -1.74 -6.44
CA LEU A 27 -7.17 -0.29 -6.45
C LEU A 27 -5.80 0.06 -5.84
N ASP A 28 -4.97 0.79 -6.59
CA ASP A 28 -3.65 1.15 -6.08
C ASP A 28 -3.76 2.19 -4.94
N CYS A 29 -2.82 2.14 -4.00
CA CYS A 29 -2.86 2.99 -2.82
C CYS A 29 -2.64 4.48 -3.14
N VAL A 30 -2.18 4.85 -4.34
CA VAL A 30 -2.10 6.25 -4.78
C VAL A 30 -3.50 6.75 -5.11
N ARG A 31 -4.22 6.04 -5.99
CA ARG A 31 -5.59 6.37 -6.39
C ARG A 31 -6.59 6.23 -5.23
N ALA A 32 -6.41 5.22 -4.39
CA ALA A 32 -7.25 5.05 -3.19
C ALA A 32 -7.13 6.24 -2.23
N SER A 33 -5.91 6.77 -2.07
CA SER A 33 -5.66 7.96 -1.25
C SER A 33 -6.32 9.21 -1.86
N GLU A 34 -6.28 9.37 -3.19
CA GLU A 34 -6.97 10.46 -3.89
C GLU A 34 -8.49 10.41 -3.67
N LEU A 35 -9.11 9.22 -3.71
CA LEU A 35 -10.54 9.05 -3.39
C LEU A 35 -10.83 9.34 -1.92
N CYS A 36 -9.96 8.91 -1.00
CA CYS A 36 -10.08 9.24 0.42
C CYS A 36 -10.01 10.76 0.66
N ASN A 37 -9.14 11.46 -0.07
CA ASN A 37 -8.99 12.91 0.06
C ASN A 37 -10.23 13.70 -0.40
N GLN A 38 -11.08 13.12 -1.24
CA GLN A 38 -12.36 13.72 -1.64
C GLN A 38 -13.43 13.61 -0.55
N LYS A 39 -13.26 12.71 0.44
CA LYS A 39 -14.18 12.53 1.56
C LYS A 39 -13.60 13.18 2.82
N PRO A 40 -14.20 14.26 3.37
CA PRO A 40 -13.64 14.97 4.51
C PRO A 40 -13.35 14.09 5.73
N GLN A 41 -14.24 13.15 6.04
CA GLN A 41 -14.08 12.20 7.14
C GLN A 41 -12.88 11.27 6.92
N CYS A 42 -12.73 10.69 5.73
CA CYS A 42 -11.60 9.82 5.42
C CYS A 42 -10.29 10.60 5.41
N SER A 43 -10.27 11.75 4.73
CA SER A 43 -9.10 12.63 4.61
C SER A 43 -8.56 13.08 5.97
N SER A 44 -9.45 13.47 6.89
CA SER A 44 -9.08 13.87 8.25
C SER A 44 -8.42 12.71 9.02
N GLN A 45 -9.04 11.54 9.03
CA GLN A 45 -8.50 10.37 9.74
C GLN A 45 -7.21 9.86 9.11
N PHE A 46 -7.08 9.94 7.79
CA PHE A 46 -5.84 9.60 7.09
C PHE A 46 -4.68 10.55 7.44
N ARG A 47 -4.95 11.84 7.67
CA ARG A 47 -3.95 12.81 8.15
C ARG A 47 -3.53 12.54 9.58
N ILE A 48 -4.48 12.26 10.47
CA ILE A 48 -4.21 11.87 11.86
C ILE A 48 -3.32 10.63 11.89
N MET A 49 -3.71 9.60 11.15
CA MET A 49 -2.95 8.36 11.10
C MET A 49 -1.51 8.59 10.63
N ARG A 50 -1.28 9.42 9.60
CA ARG A 50 0.08 9.78 9.19
C ARG A 50 0.88 10.44 10.31
N GLN A 51 0.25 11.32 11.09
CA GLN A 51 0.90 11.97 12.23
C GLN A 51 1.27 10.98 13.34
N CYS A 52 0.44 9.96 13.58
CA CYS A 52 0.73 8.88 14.52
C CYS A 52 2.01 8.09 14.17
N LEU A 53 2.43 8.17 12.91
CA LEU A 53 3.57 7.45 12.35
C LEU A 53 4.82 8.32 12.19
N SER A 54 4.74 9.62 12.49
CA SER A 54 5.81 10.60 12.26
C SER A 54 6.97 10.55 13.27
N GLY A 55 6.95 9.62 14.22
CA GLY A 55 7.96 9.46 15.28
C GLY A 55 8.86 8.23 15.13
N GLY A 56 9.90 8.16 15.96
CA GLY A 56 10.73 6.95 16.09
C GLY A 56 9.94 5.77 16.68
N GLY A 57 10.48 4.55 16.68
CA GLY A 57 9.73 3.32 17.06
C GLY A 57 9.00 3.39 18.42
N ARG A 58 9.67 3.90 19.46
CA ARG A 58 9.07 4.06 20.81
C ARG A 58 7.97 5.13 20.86
N GLU A 59 8.17 6.24 20.16
CA GLU A 59 7.18 7.32 20.05
C GLU A 59 5.97 6.86 19.23
N ARG A 60 6.22 6.19 18.11
CA ARG A 60 5.21 5.58 17.24
C ARG A 60 4.33 4.59 18.00
N SER A 61 4.94 3.68 18.77
CA SER A 61 4.19 2.71 19.58
C SER A 61 3.29 3.40 20.62
N THR A 62 3.80 4.48 21.22
CA THR A 62 3.03 5.29 22.18
C THR A 62 1.87 6.02 21.50
N MET A 63 2.12 6.61 20.33
CA MET A 63 1.10 7.32 19.54
C MET A 63 0.02 6.35 19.04
N LEU A 64 0.39 5.18 18.53
CA LEU A 64 -0.56 4.15 18.09
C LEU A 64 -1.41 3.59 19.24
N ALA A 65 -0.94 3.65 20.49
CA ALA A 65 -1.73 3.30 21.67
C ALA A 65 -2.75 4.39 22.06
N SER A 66 -2.62 5.61 21.55
CA SER A 66 -3.54 6.71 21.81
C SER A 66 -4.93 6.44 21.23
N ARG A 67 -5.96 6.98 21.88
CA ARG A 67 -7.36 6.87 21.40
C ARG A 67 -7.56 7.54 20.04
N GLU A 68 -6.83 8.62 19.77
CA GLU A 68 -6.91 9.37 18.53
C GLU A 68 -6.43 8.53 17.34
N CYS A 69 -5.26 7.90 17.46
CA CYS A 69 -4.72 7.04 16.40
C CYS A 69 -5.55 5.77 16.20
N ARG A 70 -6.06 5.17 17.29
CA ARG A 70 -6.95 4.01 17.20
C ARG A 70 -8.28 4.35 16.51
N GLY A 71 -8.90 5.47 16.88
CA GLY A 71 -10.14 5.94 16.25
C GLY A 71 -9.94 6.24 14.75
N ALA A 72 -8.79 6.82 14.39
CA ALA A 72 -8.44 7.01 12.98
C ALA A 72 -8.33 5.69 12.21
N LEU A 73 -7.73 4.65 12.80
CA LEU A 73 -7.63 3.34 12.15
C LEU A 73 -9.00 2.70 11.90
N GLU A 74 -9.93 2.82 12.85
CA GLU A 74 -11.28 2.28 12.74
C GLU A 74 -12.01 2.87 11.54
N VAL A 75 -11.98 4.20 11.37
CA VAL A 75 -12.61 4.85 10.20
C VAL A 75 -11.91 4.48 8.90
N LEU A 76 -10.59 4.33 8.91
CA LEU A 76 -9.83 3.96 7.70
C LEU A 76 -10.13 2.52 7.27
N ARG A 77 -10.38 1.60 8.21
CA ARG A 77 -10.78 0.21 7.90
C ARG A 77 -12.10 0.12 7.14
N ASP A 78 -13.03 1.01 7.41
CA ASP A 78 -14.33 1.05 6.72
C ASP A 78 -14.24 1.69 5.33
N SER A 79 -13.06 2.19 4.93
CA SER A 79 -12.85 2.85 3.65
C SER A 79 -12.22 1.91 2.62
N THR A 80 -12.47 2.19 1.34
CA THR A 80 -11.81 1.51 0.20
C THR A 80 -10.30 1.71 0.16
N LEU A 81 -9.75 2.59 1.01
CA LEU A 81 -8.31 2.77 1.15
C LEU A 81 -7.66 1.55 1.80
N TYR A 82 -8.32 0.89 2.77
CA TYR A 82 -7.74 -0.22 3.53
C TYR A 82 -7.43 -1.46 2.68
N ASP A 83 -8.15 -1.69 1.58
CA ASP A 83 -7.91 -2.86 0.73
C ASP A 83 -6.95 -2.59 -0.43
N CYS A 84 -6.31 -1.43 -0.47
CA CYS A 84 -5.42 -1.06 -1.56
C CYS A 84 -4.18 -1.98 -1.62
N ARG A 85 -3.59 -2.08 -2.82
CA ARG A 85 -2.37 -2.86 -3.06
C ARG A 85 -1.38 -2.08 -3.90
N CYS A 86 -0.09 -2.34 -3.70
CA CYS A 86 0.97 -1.82 -4.56
C CYS A 86 1.47 -2.93 -5.47
N LYS A 87 1.70 -2.59 -6.74
CA LYS A 87 2.35 -3.46 -7.72
C LYS A 87 3.82 -3.12 -7.80
N ARG A 88 4.65 -4.07 -8.26
CA ARG A 88 6.07 -3.83 -8.50
C ARG A 88 6.25 -3.15 -9.86
N GLY A 89 7.15 -2.17 -9.97
CA GLY A 89 7.46 -1.52 -11.25
C GLY A 89 6.48 -0.42 -11.66
N MET A 90 5.65 0.09 -10.76
CA MET A 90 4.78 1.24 -11.03
C MET A 90 5.55 2.57 -10.89
N LYS A 91 5.19 3.55 -11.74
CA LYS A 91 5.84 4.88 -11.77
C LYS A 91 5.89 5.59 -10.41
N LYS A 92 4.92 5.31 -9.54
CA LYS A 92 4.77 5.88 -8.19
C LYS A 92 4.87 4.82 -7.09
N GLU A 93 5.67 3.76 -7.29
CA GLU A 93 5.82 2.64 -6.36
C GLU A 93 6.15 3.09 -4.93
N LEU A 94 7.14 3.97 -4.76
CA LEU A 94 7.51 4.48 -3.45
C LEU A 94 6.35 5.23 -2.75
N GLN A 95 5.62 6.06 -3.49
CA GLN A 95 4.47 6.79 -2.97
C GLN A 95 3.32 5.84 -2.61
N CYS A 96 3.11 4.79 -3.41
CA CYS A 96 2.14 3.75 -3.12
C CYS A 96 2.46 3.05 -1.80
N LEU A 97 3.72 2.64 -1.61
CA LEU A 97 4.17 2.00 -0.38
C LEU A 97 3.98 2.91 0.82
N GLN A 98 4.32 4.20 0.73
CA GLN A 98 4.08 5.15 1.82
C GLN A 98 2.60 5.22 2.22
N ASN A 99 1.68 5.24 1.26
CA ASN A 99 0.24 5.23 1.53
C ASN A 99 -0.22 3.90 2.15
N TYR A 100 0.24 2.76 1.59
CA TYR A 100 -0.06 1.42 2.10
C TYR A 100 0.37 1.25 3.56
N TRP A 101 1.60 1.64 3.87
CA TRP A 101 2.13 1.57 5.23
C TRP A 101 1.42 2.52 6.18
N SER A 102 0.88 3.65 5.69
CA SER A 102 0.12 4.57 6.53
C SER A 102 -1.18 3.98 7.07
N ILE A 103 -1.73 2.93 6.44
CA ILE A 103 -3.01 2.32 6.84
C ILE A 103 -2.87 0.89 7.37
N HIS A 104 -1.75 0.22 7.08
CA HIS A 104 -1.49 -1.16 7.48
C HIS A 104 -0.46 -1.32 8.61
N MET A 105 0.07 -0.21 9.16
CA MET A 105 1.11 -0.31 10.18
C MET A 105 0.59 -0.47 11.60
N GLY A 106 1.04 -1.58 12.21
CA GLY A 106 1.16 -1.78 13.65
C GLY A 106 2.41 -2.58 14.10
N LEU A 107 3.26 -3.13 13.21
CA LEU A 107 4.28 -4.14 13.60
C LEU A 107 5.52 -4.19 12.68
N THR A 108 6.26 -3.08 12.55
CA THR A 108 7.61 -3.12 11.94
C THR A 108 8.63 -2.35 12.77
N GLU A 109 8.72 -2.66 14.06
CA GLU A 109 10.01 -2.52 14.73
C GLU A 109 10.88 -3.72 14.30
N GLY A 110 11.83 -3.50 13.40
CA GLY A 110 12.97 -4.42 13.24
C GLY A 110 13.12 -5.21 11.94
N LYS A 111 12.67 -4.72 10.78
CA LYS A 111 13.18 -5.26 9.50
C LYS A 111 13.12 -4.27 8.34
N LEU A 112 13.95 -3.23 8.39
CA LEU A 112 14.72 -2.87 7.20
C LEU A 112 16.03 -3.65 7.28
N THR A 113 16.03 -4.89 6.85
CA THR A 113 17.25 -5.51 6.34
C THR A 113 17.21 -5.35 4.84
N CYS A 114 18.25 -4.71 4.30
CA CYS A 114 18.55 -4.66 2.88
C CYS A 114 18.49 -6.05 2.24
#